data_AF-A0A2E0WNM3-F1
#
_entry.id   AF-A0A2E0WNM3-F1
#
_cell.length_a   1.000
_cell.length_b   1.000
_cell.length_c   1.000
_cell.angle_alpha   90.00
_cell.angle_beta   90.00
_cell.angle_gamma   90.00
#
_symmetry.space_group_name_H-M   'P 1'
#
loop_
_entity.id
_entity.type
_entity.pdbx_description
1 polymer ?
#
loop_
_entity_poly.entity_id
_entity_poly.type
_entity_poly.pdbx_seq_one_letter_code
_entity_poly.pdbx_strand_id
1 'polypeptide(L)'
;MKINLSFVPPGGGRIEYNLVMDMPEIPRQGDYISITRPGQTGAETFIVKRAWWNLEVDESKPKGTVKEIQVECEFAVSKLASEDHRRTCEDYHARTGRLLEFDVSMQ
;
A
#
# COMPACT_ATOMS: atom_id res chain seq x y z
N MET A 1 0.94 -12.95 9.29
CA MET A 1 2.35 -12.56 9.05
C MET A 1 2.42 -11.04 9.11
N LYS A 2 3.39 -10.47 9.83
CA LYS A 2 3.53 -9.02 9.92
C LYS A 2 4.12 -8.47 8.63
N ILE A 3 3.42 -7.54 7.99
CA ILE A 3 3.82 -6.86 6.76
C ILE A 3 3.76 -5.35 7.00
N ASN A 4 4.74 -4.62 6.49
CA ASN A 4 4.75 -3.17 6.50
C ASN A 4 4.22 -2.65 5.15
N LEU A 5 3.02 -2.11 5.13
CA LEU A 5 2.44 -1.46 3.95
C LEU A 5 2.98 -0.02 3.87
N SER A 6 3.70 0.29 2.80
CA SER A 6 4.32 1.58 2.55
C SER A 6 3.60 2.31 1.42
N PHE A 7 3.01 3.46 1.71
CA PHE A 7 2.16 4.18 0.76
C PHE A 7 2.94 5.31 0.09
N VAL A 8 2.96 5.31 -1.23
CA VAL A 8 3.67 6.28 -2.08
C VAL A 8 2.72 6.97 -3.06
N PRO A 9 3.02 8.21 -3.48
CA PRO A 9 2.22 8.91 -4.49
C PRO A 9 2.19 8.17 -5.84
N PRO A 10 1.22 8.50 -6.71
CA PRO A 10 1.19 8.01 -8.08
C PRO A 10 2.50 8.23 -8.85
N GLY A 11 3.09 7.15 -9.38
CA GLY A 11 4.39 7.16 -10.04
C GLY A 11 5.61 6.93 -9.13
N GLY A 12 5.38 6.72 -7.83
CA GLY A 12 6.43 6.49 -6.83
C GLY A 12 6.92 7.79 -6.17
N GLY A 13 7.87 7.68 -5.25
CA GLY A 13 8.43 8.82 -4.53
C GLY A 13 8.74 8.50 -3.07
N ARG A 14 8.78 9.54 -2.23
CA ARG A 14 8.96 9.36 -0.78
C ARG A 14 7.73 8.66 -0.21
N ILE A 15 7.95 7.70 0.68
CA ILE A 15 6.89 7.08 1.47
C ILE A 15 6.22 8.18 2.31
N GLU A 16 4.90 8.31 2.15
CA GLU A 16 4.09 9.31 2.84
C GLU A 16 3.69 8.79 4.22
N TYR A 17 3.29 7.51 4.30
CA TYR A 17 3.10 6.83 5.58
C TYR A 17 3.20 5.31 5.44
N ASN A 18 3.26 4.63 6.59
CA ASN A 18 3.40 3.19 6.72
C ASN A 18 2.34 2.62 7.66
N LEU A 19 1.88 1.39 7.41
CA LEU A 19 1.02 0.64 8.32
C LEU A 19 1.56 -0.78 8.49
N VAL A 20 1.77 -1.19 9.74
CA VAL A 20 2.08 -2.59 10.06
C VAL A 20 0.78 -3.35 10.23
N MET A 21 0.60 -4.41 9.44
CA MET A 21 -0.59 -5.26 9.49
C MET A 21 -0.23 -6.74 9.59
N ASP A 22 -1.08 -7.51 10.28
CA ASP A 22 -1.05 -8.97 10.21
C ASP A 22 -1.89 -9.44 9.03
N MET A 23 -1.25 -10.04 8.03
CA MET A 23 -1.89 -10.51 6.80
C MET A 23 -1.73 -12.02 6.62
N PRO A 24 -2.71 -12.70 5.98
CA PRO A 24 -2.64 -14.13 5.69
C PRO A 24 -1.62 -14.45 4.57
N GLU A 25 -1.40 -13.50 3.67
CA GLU A 25 -0.49 -13.61 2.54
C GLU A 25 0.21 -12.28 2.25
N ILE A 26 1.19 -12.33 1.34
CA ILE A 26 1.93 -11.14 0.91
C ILE A 26 1.22 -10.58 -0.33
N PRO A 27 0.76 -9.32 -0.27
CA PRO A 27 0.19 -8.67 -1.44
C PRO A 27 1.20 -8.64 -2.60
N ARG A 28 0.68 -8.91 -3.79
CA ARG A 28 1.42 -8.95 -5.06
C ARG A 28 1.15 -7.71 -5.87
N GLN A 29 2.04 -7.44 -6.83
CA GLN A 29 1.84 -6.34 -7.76
C GLN A 29 0.48 -6.45 -8.46
N GLY A 30 -0.28 -5.35 -8.46
CA GLY A 30 -1.61 -5.26 -9.04
C GLY A 30 -2.74 -5.56 -8.04
N ASP A 31 -2.45 -6.12 -6.87
CA ASP A 31 -3.47 -6.33 -5.85
C ASP A 31 -4.05 -5.00 -5.37
N TYR A 32 -5.34 -5.03 -5.08
CA TYR A 32 -6.10 -3.89 -4.58
C TYR A 32 -6.17 -3.94 -3.06
N ILE A 33 -5.77 -2.85 -2.39
CA ILE A 33 -5.83 -2.71 -0.94
C ILE A 33 -6.82 -1.60 -0.58
N SER A 34 -7.82 -1.94 0.22
CA SER A 34 -8.78 -0.99 0.78
C SER A 34 -8.70 -1.02 2.31
N ILE A 35 -8.57 0.14 2.92
CA ILE A 35 -8.40 0.30 4.37
C ILE A 35 -9.55 1.14 4.90
N THR A 36 -10.28 0.58 5.86
CA THR A 36 -11.32 1.28 6.62
C THR A 36 -10.90 1.43 8.07
N ARG A 37 -11.20 2.58 8.68
CA ARG A 37 -10.91 2.84 10.10
C ARG A 37 -12.20 3.05 10.89
N PRO A 38 -12.23 2.64 12.18
CA PRO A 38 -13.35 2.96 13.05
C PRO A 38 -13.62 4.48 13.08
N GLY A 39 -14.87 4.88 12.81
CA GLY A 39 -15.28 6.28 12.81
C GLY A 39 -15.03 7.04 11.50
N GLN A 40 -14.40 6.41 10.49
CA GLN A 40 -14.22 7.00 9.17
C GLN A 40 -15.35 6.56 8.23
N THR A 41 -15.90 7.50 7.46
CA THR A 41 -16.80 7.18 6.34
C THR A 41 -15.97 7.02 5.06
N GLY A 42 -16.14 5.90 4.38
CA GLY A 42 -15.37 5.53 3.19
C GLY A 42 -14.03 4.86 3.52
N ALA A 43 -13.26 4.55 2.48
CA ALA A 43 -11.99 3.84 2.59
C ALA A 43 -10.81 4.64 2.02
N GLU A 44 -9.60 4.30 2.48
CA GLU A 44 -8.36 4.62 1.80
C GLU A 44 -8.05 3.48 0.82
N THR A 45 -7.84 3.79 -0.46
CA THR A 45 -7.68 2.79 -1.53
C THR A 45 -6.34 2.90 -2.25
N PHE A 46 -5.72 1.74 -2.50
CA PHE A 46 -4.37 1.63 -3.06
C PHE A 46 -4.23 0.45 -4.00
N ILE A 47 -3.24 0.54 -4.90
CA ILE A 47 -2.81 -0.57 -5.75
C ILE A 47 -1.37 -0.93 -5.42
N VAL A 48 -1.13 -2.21 -5.15
CA VAL A 48 0.20 -2.71 -4.82
C VAL A 48 1.12 -2.61 -6.04
N LYS A 49 2.30 -2.04 -5.85
CA LYS A 49 3.33 -1.89 -6.88
C LYS A 49 4.34 -3.02 -6.83
N ARG A 50 4.85 -3.34 -5.65
CA ARG A 50 5.84 -4.40 -5.44
C ARG A 50 5.99 -4.72 -3.96
N ALA A 51 6.53 -5.90 -3.69
CA ALA A 51 6.98 -6.31 -2.37
C ALA A 51 8.51 -6.29 -2.31
N TRP A 52 9.04 -5.66 -1.27
CA TRP A 52 10.45 -5.58 -0.93
C TRP A 52 10.73 -6.55 0.22
N TRP A 53 11.73 -7.40 0.03
CA TRP A 53 12.12 -8.42 1.00
C TRP A 53 13.46 -8.04 1.62
N ASN A 54 13.45 -7.81 2.93
CA ASN A 54 14.67 -7.62 3.70
C ASN A 54 15.02 -8.94 4.40
N LEU A 55 16.08 -9.58 3.92
CA LEU A 55 16.51 -10.90 4.36
C LEU A 55 17.90 -10.80 4.98
N GLU A 56 18.12 -11.52 6.07
CA GLU A 56 19.44 -11.68 6.68
C GLU A 56 19.89 -13.14 6.52
N VAL A 57 21.12 -13.31 6.05
CA VAL A 57 21.79 -14.60 5.95
C VAL A 57 23.03 -14.57 6.82
N ASP A 58 23.22 -15.64 7.59
CA ASP A 58 24.40 -15.91 8.39
C ASP A 58 24.94 -17.26 7.92
N GLU A 59 26.09 -17.26 7.26
CA GLU A 59 26.71 -18.45 6.65
C GLU A 59 27.04 -19.55 7.68
N SER A 60 27.07 -19.22 8.98
CA SER A 60 27.24 -20.21 10.05
C SER A 60 25.95 -20.97 10.39
N LYS A 61 24.79 -20.55 9.85
CA LYS A 61 23.48 -21.12 10.14
C LYS A 61 22.89 -21.81 8.92
N PRO A 62 22.09 -22.87 9.09
CA PRO A 62 21.51 -23.62 7.97
C PRO A 62 20.35 -22.89 7.26
N LYS A 63 19.84 -21.77 7.80
CA LYS A 63 18.70 -21.02 7.25
C LYS A 63 18.85 -19.51 7.49
N GLY A 64 18.49 -18.72 6.49
CA GLY A 64 18.32 -17.26 6.61
C GLY A 64 17.02 -16.88 7.33
N THR A 65 16.90 -15.59 7.66
CA THR A 65 15.74 -15.01 8.36
C THR A 65 15.14 -13.87 7.55
N VAL A 66 13.80 -13.86 7.42
CA VAL A 66 13.08 -12.68 6.92
C VAL A 66 13.03 -11.65 8.04
N LYS A 67 13.69 -10.50 7.85
CA LYS A 67 13.67 -9.39 8.81
C LYS A 67 12.43 -8.53 8.66
N GLU A 68 12.10 -8.21 7.41
CA GLU A 68 10.98 -7.33 7.10
C GLU A 68 10.48 -7.60 5.68
N ILE A 69 9.18 -7.46 5.48
CA ILE A 69 8.56 -7.38 4.17
C ILE A 69 7.86 -6.03 4.10
N GLN A 70 8.32 -5.18 3.19
CA GLN A 70 7.68 -3.89 2.90
C GLN A 70 6.90 -4.02 1.59
N VAL A 71 5.66 -3.57 1.56
CA VAL A 71 4.82 -3.60 0.37
C VAL A 71 4.57 -2.16 -0.05
N GLU A 72 5.11 -1.78 -1.21
CA GLU A 72 4.91 -0.47 -1.79
C GLU A 72 3.53 -0.40 -2.46
N CYS A 73 2.70 0.53 -2.01
CA CYS A 73 1.32 0.74 -2.42
C CYS A 73 1.18 2.15 -3.00
N GLU A 74 0.56 2.27 -4.18
CA GLU A 74 0.31 3.56 -4.84
C GLU A 74 -1.13 3.99 -4.59
N PHE A 75 -1.35 5.28 -4.30
CA PHE A 75 -2.71 5.83 -4.12
C PHE A 75 -3.57 5.59 -5.36
N ALA A 76 -4.80 5.11 -5.14
CA ALA A 76 -5.82 4.97 -6.16
C ALA A 76 -7.14 5.57 -5.65
N VAL A 77 -7.83 6.33 -6.49
CA VAL A 77 -9.14 6.90 -6.13
C VAL A 77 -10.24 5.88 -6.40
N SER A 78 -11.26 5.85 -5.54
CA SER A 78 -12.43 5.01 -5.71
C SER A 78 -13.70 5.83 -5.44
N LYS A 79 -14.86 5.33 -5.91
CA LYS A 79 -16.16 5.94 -5.57
C LYS A 79 -16.49 5.84 -4.08
N LEU A 80 -15.87 4.87 -3.38
CA LEU A 80 -16.06 4.62 -1.96
C LEU A 80 -14.96 5.29 -1.10
N ALA A 81 -14.09 6.09 -1.72
CA ALA A 81 -13.02 6.77 -1.03
C ALA A 81 -13.56 7.73 0.04
N SER A 82 -12.90 7.79 1.20
CA SER A 82 -13.16 8.85 2.16
C SER A 82 -12.83 10.23 1.58
N GLU A 83 -13.42 11.28 2.13
CA GLU A 83 -13.14 12.66 1.69
C GLU A 83 -11.66 13.01 1.81
N ASP A 84 -11.01 12.61 2.92
CA ASP A 84 -9.58 12.85 3.14
C ASP A 84 -8.70 12.12 2.11
N HIS A 85 -9.05 10.87 1.78
CA HIS A 85 -8.31 10.09 0.77
C HIS A 85 -8.52 10.67 -0.63
N ARG A 86 -9.74 11.10 -0.95
CA ARG A 86 -10.05 11.75 -2.23
C ARG A 86 -9.25 13.03 -2.40
N ARG A 87 -9.28 13.91 -1.38
CA ARG A 87 -8.49 15.15 -1.38
C ARG A 87 -6.99 14.87 -1.56
N THR A 88 -6.48 13.87 -0.86
CA THR A 88 -5.08 13.44 -0.98
C THR A 88 -4.75 12.99 -2.41
N CYS A 89 -5.62 12.19 -3.03
CA CYS A 89 -5.47 11.77 -4.42
C CYS A 89 -5.53 12.95 -5.41
N GLU A 90 -6.43 13.91 -5.19
CA GLU A 90 -6.57 15.13 -6.00
C GLU A 90 -5.33 16.03 -5.90
N ASP A 91 -4.85 16.28 -4.68
CA ASP A 91 -3.63 17.06 -4.43
C ASP A 91 -2.42 16.40 -5.12
N TYR A 92 -2.34 15.06 -5.10
CA TYR A 92 -1.30 14.35 -5.84
C TYR A 92 -1.47 14.43 -7.35
N HIS A 93 -2.68 14.27 -7.87
CA HIS A 93 -2.94 14.41 -9.29
C HIS A 93 -2.53 15.79 -9.80
N ALA A 94 -2.84 16.85 -9.04
CA ALA A 94 -2.44 18.21 -9.37
C ALA A 94 -0.91 18.38 -9.45
N ARG A 95 -0.14 17.64 -8.63
CA ARG A 95 1.33 17.72 -8.57
C ARG A 95 2.04 16.86 -9.61
N THR A 96 1.52 15.66 -9.91
CA THR A 96 2.22 14.65 -10.74
C THR A 96 1.57 14.42 -12.10
N GLY A 97 0.33 14.89 -12.29
CA GLY A 97 -0.48 14.61 -13.48
C GLY A 97 -1.00 13.18 -13.54
N ARG A 98 -0.78 12.36 -12.51
CA ARG A 98 -1.13 10.93 -12.50
C ARG A 98 -2.13 10.62 -11.39
N LEU A 99 -3.15 9.84 -11.72
CA LEU A 99 -4.17 9.35 -10.80
C LEU A 99 -4.51 7.91 -11.19
N LEU A 100 -4.42 6.98 -10.26
CA LEU A 100 -4.87 5.60 -10.48
C LEU A 100 -6.33 5.45 -10.06
N GLU A 101 -7.06 4.58 -10.75
CA GLU A 101 -8.43 4.20 -10.39
C GLU A 101 -8.45 2.85 -9.69
N PHE A 102 -9.19 2.77 -8.58
CA PHE A 102 -9.43 1.55 -7.85
C PHE A 102 -10.68 0.86 -8.41
N ASP A 103 -10.55 -0.39 -8.84
CA ASP A 103 -11.67 -1.16 -9.36
C ASP A 103 -12.53 -1.66 -8.19
N VAL A 104 -13.71 -1.06 -8.06
CA VAL A 104 -14.68 -1.39 -7.01
C VAL A 104 -15.63 -2.54 -7.41
N SER A 105 -15.49 -3.14 -8.59
CA SER A 105 -16.38 -4.23 -9.04
C SER A 105 -16.30 -5.49 -8.19
N MET A 106 -15.23 -5.63 -7.40
CA MET A 106 -14.94 -6.76 -6.54
C MET A 106 -15.17 -6.46 -5.05
N GLN A 107 -15.78 -5.32 -4.71
CA GLN A 107 -15.93 -4.80 -3.34
C GLN A 107 -17.38 -4.83 -2.83
#